data_AF-A0A401J8V9-F1
#
_entry.id   AF-A0A401J8V9-F1
#
_cell.length_a   1.000
_cell.length_b   1.000
_cell.length_c   1.000
_cell.angle_alpha   90.00
_cell.angle_beta   90.00
_cell.angle_gamma   90.00
#
_symmetry.space_group_name_H-M   'P 1'
#
loop_
_entity.id
_entity.type
_entity.pdbx_description
1 polymer ?
#
loop_
_entity_poly.entity_id
_entity_poly.type
_entity_poly.pdbx_seq_one_letter_code
_entity_poly.pdbx_strand_id
1 'polypeptide(L)'
;MDGQDDAMKSAMELFAARLAKRDVERPITDHRTVERLIAMLEPHEQQVVRLRIGLGPSPALTLAATAKIVGVSPSRIGQIEDKAFRRIRWVCNNIDIHDRSALDALIARRRDEAAEAERIRKRDALQKALDQERKRKAKQDRDEVRRAKARDSAWNRKLRVAQAELDRMRSDAQFFAEQIAQIEQRANWLRAILPRDRQLAALREQANEIRDAIASAEASISNMLASPPDGPQLGKEASTNDGH
;
A
#
# COMPACT_ATOMS: atom_id res chain seq x y z
N MET A 1 37.07 18.83 45.20
CA MET A 1 37.52 18.64 43.81
C MET A 1 38.01 17.22 43.56
N ASP A 2 38.47 16.51 44.60
CA ASP A 2 39.12 15.18 44.48
C ASP A 2 38.24 14.05 43.92
N GLY A 3 36.92 14.08 44.18
CA GLY A 3 36.02 12.99 43.78
C GLY A 3 35.79 12.82 42.27
N GLN A 4 35.96 13.87 41.46
CA GLN A 4 35.83 13.77 40.00
C GLN A 4 37.09 13.20 39.34
N ASP A 5 38.26 13.56 39.85
CA ASP A 5 39.54 13.06 39.36
C ASP A 5 39.70 11.58 39.69
N ASP A 6 39.24 11.14 40.87
CA ASP A 6 39.26 9.74 41.28
C ASP A 6 38.27 8.88 40.46
N ALA A 7 37.08 9.40 40.16
CA ALA A 7 36.12 8.73 39.29
C ALA A 7 36.67 8.58 37.86
N MET A 8 37.34 9.61 37.34
CA MET A 8 37.98 9.57 36.02
C MET A 8 39.11 8.53 35.97
N LYS A 9 40.00 8.52 36.98
CA LYS A 9 41.06 7.51 37.09
C LYS A 9 40.49 6.09 37.13
N SER A 10 39.46 5.87 37.94
CA SER A 10 38.76 4.58 38.01
C SER A 10 38.17 4.15 36.66
N ALA A 11 37.56 5.08 35.92
CA ALA A 11 37.03 4.80 34.59
C ALA A 11 38.15 4.45 33.58
N MET A 12 39.30 5.12 33.65
CA MET A 12 40.46 4.82 32.81
C MET A 12 41.09 3.48 33.16
N GLU A 13 41.22 3.14 34.45
CA GLU A 13 41.69 1.83 34.89
C GLU A 13 40.75 0.71 34.42
N LEU A 14 39.44 0.90 34.54
CA LEU A 14 38.43 -0.05 34.07
C LEU A 14 38.44 -0.22 32.55
N PHE A 15 38.71 0.85 31.80
CA PHE A 15 38.86 0.79 30.35
C PHE A 15 40.15 0.04 29.95
N ALA A 16 41.27 0.39 30.57
CA ALA A 16 42.56 -0.28 30.36
C ALA A 16 42.48 -1.77 30.72
N ALA A 17 41.87 -2.13 31.85
CA ALA A 17 41.69 -3.53 32.26
C ALA A 17 40.86 -4.34 31.25
N ARG A 18 39.84 -3.73 30.64
CA ARG A 18 39.02 -4.38 29.60
C ARG A 18 39.74 -4.55 28.28
N LEU A 19 40.63 -3.63 27.92
CA LEU A 19 41.50 -3.75 26.75
C LEU A 19 42.65 -4.74 26.97
N ALA A 20 43.24 -4.76 28.16
CA ALA A 20 44.34 -5.68 28.51
C ALA A 20 43.91 -7.14 28.38
N LYS A 21 42.64 -7.47 28.68
CA LYS A 21 42.03 -8.79 28.43
C LYS A 21 41.97 -9.20 26.94
N ARG A 22 42.39 -8.33 26.03
CA ARG A 22 42.29 -8.51 24.57
C ARG A 22 43.62 -8.28 23.86
N ASP A 23 44.75 -8.46 24.55
CA ASP A 23 46.11 -8.40 24.00
C ASP A 23 46.37 -7.12 23.16
N VAL A 24 46.08 -5.96 23.74
CA VAL A 24 46.53 -4.68 23.19
C VAL A 24 47.95 -4.43 23.67
N GLU A 25 48.90 -4.32 22.75
CA GLU A 25 50.34 -4.23 23.05
C GLU A 25 50.73 -2.90 23.72
N ARG A 26 49.97 -1.83 23.46
CA ARG A 26 50.28 -0.48 23.94
C ARG A 26 49.27 0.01 24.99
N PRO A 27 49.71 0.39 26.21
CA PRO A 27 48.82 0.91 27.23
C PRO A 27 48.27 2.28 26.82
N ILE A 28 46.96 2.46 26.96
CA ILE A 28 46.27 3.73 26.69
C ILE A 28 46.04 4.44 28.02
N THR A 29 46.75 5.54 28.23
CA THR A 29 46.74 6.29 29.50
C THR A 29 46.05 7.65 29.39
N ASP A 30 45.88 8.19 28.17
CA ASP A 30 45.27 9.50 27.95
C ASP A 30 43.74 9.39 27.78
N HIS A 31 43.00 10.07 28.64
CA HIS A 31 41.54 10.20 28.58
C HIS A 31 41.07 10.74 27.21
N ARG A 32 41.79 11.68 26.59
CA ARG A 32 41.41 12.24 25.28
C ARG A 32 41.48 11.19 24.17
N THR A 33 42.48 10.30 24.23
CA THR A 33 42.59 9.18 23.29
C THR A 33 41.45 8.19 23.50
N VAL A 34 41.08 7.89 24.75
CA VAL A 34 39.93 7.02 25.06
C VAL A 34 38.62 7.61 24.51
N GLU A 35 38.39 8.91 24.71
CA GLU A 35 37.21 9.61 24.18
C GLU A 35 37.12 9.54 22.65
N ARG A 36 38.25 9.69 21.94
CA ARG A 36 38.32 9.56 20.48
C ARG A 36 38.07 8.13 20.00
N LEU A 37 38.65 7.14 20.68
CA LEU A 37 38.43 5.72 20.38
C LEU A 37 36.96 5.32 20.57
N ILE A 38 36.32 5.86 21.60
CA ILE A 38 34.88 5.70 21.79
C ILE A 38 34.12 6.42 20.68
N ALA A 39 34.47 7.65 20.31
CA ALA A 39 33.78 8.41 19.27
C ALA A 39 33.76 7.75 17.89
N MET A 40 34.68 6.83 17.60
CA MET A 40 34.65 6.00 16.39
C MET A 40 33.55 4.92 16.42
N LEU A 41 33.14 4.43 17.59
CA LEU A 41 32.19 3.33 17.70
C LEU A 41 30.80 3.72 17.18
N GLU A 42 29.93 2.73 16.94
CA GLU A 42 28.53 3.01 16.61
C GLU A 42 27.80 3.66 17.80
N PRO A 43 26.78 4.52 17.61
CA PRO A 43 26.16 5.26 18.72
C PRO A 43 25.71 4.40 19.90
N HIS A 44 25.17 3.21 19.61
CA HIS A 44 24.75 2.25 20.64
C HIS A 44 25.94 1.57 21.35
N GLU A 45 27.05 1.34 20.65
CA GLU A 45 28.30 0.83 21.23
C GLU A 45 28.92 1.89 22.15
N GLN A 46 28.93 3.15 21.73
CA GLN A 46 29.41 4.28 22.54
C GLN A 46 28.67 4.38 23.86
N GLN A 47 27.33 4.34 23.80
CA GLN A 47 26.48 4.43 24.98
C GLN A 47 26.75 3.27 25.95
N VAL A 48 26.83 2.04 25.45
CA VAL A 48 27.12 0.86 26.27
C VAL A 48 28.49 0.96 26.91
N VAL A 49 29.53 1.31 26.15
CA VAL A 49 30.90 1.42 26.68
C VAL A 49 30.98 2.50 27.75
N ARG A 50 30.44 3.70 27.50
CA ARG A 50 30.43 4.81 28.47
C ARG A 50 29.77 4.41 29.79
N LEU A 51 28.58 3.80 29.74
CA LEU A 51 27.87 3.34 30.93
C LEU A 51 28.62 2.22 31.67
N ARG A 52 29.28 1.32 30.95
CA ARG A 52 29.97 0.15 31.54
C ARG A 52 31.32 0.48 32.16
N ILE A 53 32.01 1.50 31.67
CA ILE A 53 33.28 1.96 32.23
C ILE A 53 33.10 3.12 33.22
N GLY A 54 31.93 3.77 33.23
CA GLY A 54 31.67 4.94 34.08
C GLY A 54 32.23 6.24 33.51
N LEU A 55 32.29 6.35 32.18
CA LEU A 55 32.79 7.55 31.51
C LEU A 55 31.64 8.53 31.29
N GLY A 56 31.60 9.58 32.11
CA GLY A 56 30.57 10.62 32.09
C GLY A 56 29.96 10.85 33.47
N PRO A 57 28.68 11.26 33.56
CA PRO A 57 28.06 11.66 34.83
C PRO A 57 27.65 10.49 35.73
N SER A 58 27.83 9.24 35.28
CA SER A 58 27.39 8.05 36.00
C SER A 58 28.55 7.12 36.32
N PRO A 59 28.56 6.49 37.51
CA PRO A 59 29.57 5.48 37.83
C PRO A 59 29.44 4.26 36.93
N ALA A 60 30.47 3.40 36.92
CA ALA A 60 30.46 2.18 36.13
C ALA A 60 29.28 1.27 36.51
N LEU A 61 28.43 0.97 35.53
CA LEU A 61 27.22 0.17 35.74
C LEU A 61 27.44 -1.31 35.44
N THR A 62 26.65 -2.16 36.10
CA THR A 62 26.60 -3.60 35.82
C THR A 62 25.87 -3.88 34.51
N LEU A 63 26.06 -5.07 33.92
CA LEU A 63 25.35 -5.48 32.70
C LEU A 63 23.83 -5.36 32.84
N ALA A 64 23.29 -5.73 34.01
CA ALA A 64 21.86 -5.64 34.29
C ALA A 64 21.35 -4.19 34.38
N ALA A 65 22.11 -3.30 35.02
CA ALA A 65 21.76 -1.89 35.11
C ALA A 65 21.85 -1.21 33.73
N THR A 66 22.91 -1.47 32.96
CA THR A 66 23.05 -0.96 31.59
C THR A 66 21.94 -1.48 30.68
N ALA A 67 21.59 -2.76 30.77
CA ALA A 67 20.49 -3.38 30.04
C ALA A 67 19.15 -2.67 30.25
N LYS A 68 18.85 -2.32 31.52
CA LYS A 68 17.63 -1.59 31.88
C LYS A 68 17.58 -0.19 31.24
N ILE A 69 18.71 0.50 31.15
CA ILE A 69 18.80 1.84 30.55
C ILE A 69 18.69 1.79 29.02
N VAL A 70 19.37 0.83 28.39
CA VAL A 70 19.43 0.71 26.92
C VAL A 70 18.19 0.00 26.35
N GLY A 71 17.43 -0.71 27.18
CA GLY A 71 16.22 -1.44 26.77
C GLY A 71 16.51 -2.75 26.03
N VAL A 72 17.61 -3.43 26.35
CA VAL A 72 18.00 -4.72 25.76
C VAL A 72 18.41 -5.72 26.83
N SER A 73 18.57 -7.00 26.49
CA SER A 73 18.95 -8.01 27.48
C SER A 73 20.40 -7.84 28.00
N PRO A 74 20.72 -8.25 29.25
CA PRO A 74 22.08 -8.19 29.79
C PRO A 74 23.11 -8.94 28.95
N SER A 75 22.72 -10.08 28.37
CA SER A 75 23.56 -10.83 27.43
C SER A 75 23.87 -9.99 26.18
N ARG A 76 22.87 -9.28 25.65
CA ARG A 76 23.06 -8.40 24.49
C ARG A 76 24.00 -7.25 24.79
N ILE A 77 23.96 -6.68 26.00
CA ILE A 77 24.93 -5.68 26.44
C ILE A 77 26.35 -6.25 26.41
N GLY A 78 26.56 -7.45 26.95
CA GLY A 78 27.87 -8.12 26.91
C GLY A 78 28.39 -8.31 25.48
N GLN A 79 27.53 -8.74 24.55
CA GLN A 79 27.88 -8.86 23.13
C GLN A 79 28.25 -7.51 22.49
N ILE A 80 27.51 -6.44 22.81
CA ILE A 80 27.78 -5.09 22.29
C ILE A 80 29.12 -4.58 22.85
N GLU A 81 29.35 -4.73 24.16
CA GLU A 81 30.62 -4.42 24.82
C GLU A 81 31.78 -5.19 24.14
N ASP A 82 31.58 -6.49 23.89
CA ASP A 82 32.57 -7.33 23.23
C ASP A 82 32.86 -6.95 21.78
N LYS A 83 31.85 -6.53 21.04
CA LYS A 83 32.04 -6.02 19.67
C LYS A 83 32.79 -4.68 19.69
N ALA A 84 32.41 -3.78 20.60
CA ALA A 84 33.02 -2.46 20.75
C ALA A 84 34.52 -2.55 21.06
N PHE A 85 34.90 -3.30 22.09
CA PHE A 85 36.31 -3.44 22.45
C PHE A 85 37.13 -4.26 21.45
N ARG A 86 36.51 -5.16 20.65
CA ARG A 86 37.20 -5.82 19.51
C ARG A 86 37.57 -4.81 18.43
N ARG A 87 36.68 -3.85 18.18
CA ARG A 87 36.90 -2.77 17.21
C ARG A 87 37.96 -1.79 17.70
N ILE A 88 37.93 -1.44 18.98
CA ILE A 88 38.99 -0.62 19.60
C ILE A 88 40.34 -1.34 19.50
N ARG A 89 40.43 -2.64 19.85
CA ARG A 89 41.65 -3.45 19.68
C ARG A 89 42.19 -3.37 18.25
N TRP A 90 41.33 -3.57 17.25
CA TRP A 90 41.75 -3.50 15.86
C TRP A 90 42.37 -2.15 15.51
N VAL A 91 41.77 -1.03 15.93
CA VAL A 91 42.34 0.30 15.72
C VAL A 91 43.66 0.48 16.45
N CYS A 92 43.75 0.09 17.72
CA CYS A 92 44.98 0.19 18.49
C CYS A 92 46.15 -0.60 17.88
N ASN A 93 45.86 -1.71 17.21
CA ASN A 93 46.89 -2.57 16.60
C ASN A 93 47.25 -2.16 15.15
N ASN A 94 46.37 -1.45 14.44
CA ASN A 94 46.55 -1.16 13.01
C ASN A 94 46.74 0.33 12.69
N ILE A 95 46.50 1.21 13.66
CA ILE A 95 46.57 2.66 13.50
C ILE A 95 47.42 3.22 14.65
N ASP A 96 48.26 4.20 14.35
CA ASP A 96 48.93 4.96 15.40
C ASP A 96 47.91 5.84 16.13
N ILE A 97 47.43 5.34 17.27
CA ILE A 97 46.45 6.02 18.13
C ILE A 97 47.00 7.30 18.78
N HIS A 98 48.33 7.50 18.76
CA HIS A 98 48.96 8.71 19.26
C HIS A 98 49.08 9.80 18.18
N ASP A 99 48.99 9.43 16.90
CA ASP A 99 48.80 10.39 15.82
C ASP A 99 47.34 10.86 15.77
N ARG A 100 47.14 12.10 16.23
CA ARG A 100 45.82 12.76 16.27
C ARG A 100 45.18 12.85 14.90
N SER A 101 45.98 13.05 13.84
CA SER A 101 45.49 13.25 12.48
C SER A 101 44.87 11.97 11.91
N ALA A 102 45.54 10.83 12.09
CA ALA A 102 45.09 9.54 11.60
C ALA A 102 43.76 9.09 12.24
N LEU A 103 43.62 9.27 13.56
CA LEU A 103 42.40 8.91 14.27
C LEU A 103 41.22 9.84 13.95
N ASP A 104 41.48 11.15 13.81
CA ASP A 104 40.44 12.12 13.45
C ASP A 104 39.94 11.89 12.01
N ALA A 105 40.83 11.54 11.08
CA ALA A 105 40.47 11.16 9.71
C ALA A 105 39.58 9.89 9.65
N LEU A 106 39.87 8.89 10.48
CA LEU A 106 39.06 7.68 10.59
C LEU A 106 37.65 7.98 11.12
N ILE A 107 37.55 8.83 12.15
CA ILE A 107 36.27 9.25 12.73
C ILE A 107 35.43 10.00 11.69
N ALA A 108 36.06 10.92 10.94
CA ALA A 108 35.39 11.67 9.88
C ALA A 108 34.84 10.74 8.79
N ARG A 109 35.70 9.87 8.23
CA ARG A 109 35.31 8.90 7.20
C ARG A 109 34.12 8.05 7.64
N ARG A 110 34.13 7.57 8.89
CA ARG A 110 33.07 6.72 9.42
C ARG A 110 31.74 7.47 9.62
N ARG A 111 31.80 8.76 9.96
CA ARG A 111 30.60 9.62 10.01
C ARG A 111 30.03 9.84 8.61
N ASP A 112 30.89 10.03 7.62
CA ASP A 112 30.47 10.19 6.22
C ASP A 112 29.82 8.92 5.69
N GLU A 113 30.44 7.76 5.90
CA GLU A 113 29.88 6.44 5.54
C GLU A 113 28.51 6.21 6.22
N ALA A 114 28.36 6.60 7.49
CA ALA A 114 27.08 6.50 8.19
C ALA A 114 26.02 7.45 7.61
N ALA A 115 26.40 8.69 7.29
CA ALA A 115 25.50 9.67 6.68
C ALA A 115 25.06 9.22 5.28
N GLU A 116 25.95 8.65 4.47
CA GLU A 116 25.62 8.07 3.17
C GLU A 116 24.68 6.88 3.29
N ALA A 117 24.94 5.97 4.22
CA ALA A 117 24.04 4.85 4.49
C ALA A 117 22.65 5.32 4.92
N GLU A 118 22.55 6.39 5.71
CA GLU A 118 21.28 6.99 6.09
C GLU A 118 20.56 7.62 4.87
N ARG A 119 21.29 8.33 4.01
CA ARG A 119 20.75 8.89 2.75
C ARG A 119 20.22 7.78 1.83
N ILE A 120 20.95 6.68 1.69
CA ILE A 120 20.52 5.50 0.93
C ILE A 120 19.22 4.94 1.53
N ARG A 121 19.17 4.69 2.85
CA ARG A 121 17.97 4.18 3.53
C ARG A 121 16.75 5.09 3.34
N LYS A 122 16.93 6.40 3.45
CA LYS A 122 15.86 7.39 3.24
C LYS A 122 15.35 7.35 1.80
N ARG A 123 16.25 7.31 0.82
CA ARG A 123 15.91 7.19 -0.61
C ARG A 123 15.16 5.89 -0.91
N ASP A 124 15.62 4.76 -0.38
CA ASP A 124 14.95 3.47 -0.58
C ASP A 124 13.57 3.44 0.08
N ALA A 125 13.43 4.06 1.26
CA ALA A 125 12.13 4.21 1.94
C ALA A 125 11.16 5.07 1.13
N LEU A 126 11.63 6.20 0.58
CA LEU A 126 10.85 7.05 -0.31
C LEU A 126 10.43 6.31 -1.59
N GLN A 127 11.36 5.58 -2.22
CA GLN A 127 11.06 4.81 -3.42
C GLN A 127 9.99 3.74 -3.16
N LYS A 128 10.12 3.01 -2.04
CA LYS A 128 9.12 2.02 -1.62
C LYS A 128 7.76 2.65 -1.36
N ALA A 129 7.70 3.84 -0.77
CA ALA A 129 6.45 4.56 -0.55
C ALA A 129 5.78 4.95 -1.88
N LEU A 130 6.54 5.52 -2.82
CA LEU A 130 6.05 5.87 -4.16
C LEU A 130 5.53 4.64 -4.92
N ASP A 131 6.25 3.52 -4.83
CA ASP A 131 5.83 2.27 -5.47
C ASP A 131 4.54 1.71 -4.85
N GLN A 132 4.36 1.85 -3.54
CA GLN A 132 3.11 1.48 -2.87
C GLN A 132 1.94 2.34 -3.32
N GLU A 133 2.13 3.65 -3.46
CA GLU A 133 1.10 4.57 -3.96
C GLU A 133 0.72 4.26 -5.41
N ARG A 134 1.70 4.03 -6.28
CA ARG A 134 1.47 3.60 -7.66
C ARG A 134 0.65 2.31 -7.73
N LYS A 135 0.98 1.31 -6.90
CA LYS A 135 0.23 0.05 -6.82
C LYS A 135 -1.20 0.25 -6.32
N ARG A 136 -1.42 1.15 -5.35
CA ARG A 136 -2.76 1.49 -4.84
C ARG A 136 -3.60 2.14 -5.94
N LYS A 137 -3.06 3.15 -6.64
CA LYS A 137 -3.75 3.82 -7.74
C LYS A 137 -4.08 2.85 -8.87
N ALA A 138 -3.11 2.05 -9.33
CA ALA A 138 -3.33 1.04 -10.37
C ALA A 138 -4.34 -0.05 -9.95
N LYS A 139 -4.50 -0.32 -8.65
CA LYS A 139 -5.57 -1.20 -8.16
C LYS A 139 -6.94 -0.50 -8.24
N GLN A 140 -7.03 0.75 -7.78
CA GLN A 140 -8.25 1.56 -7.85
C GLN A 140 -8.73 1.71 -9.30
N ASP A 141 -7.82 2.01 -10.24
CA ASP A 141 -8.13 2.15 -11.66
C ASP A 141 -8.68 0.84 -12.24
N ARG A 142 -8.04 -0.30 -11.92
CA ARG A 142 -8.52 -1.63 -12.35
C ARG A 142 -9.88 -1.97 -11.75
N ASP A 143 -10.10 -1.65 -10.49
CA ASP A 143 -11.39 -1.89 -9.82
C ASP A 143 -12.49 -1.00 -10.42
N GLU A 144 -12.18 0.25 -10.79
CA GLU A 144 -13.10 1.16 -11.48
C GLU A 144 -13.48 0.64 -12.87
N VAL A 145 -12.50 0.18 -13.66
CA VAL A 145 -12.76 -0.45 -14.96
C VAL A 145 -13.70 -1.65 -14.82
N ARG A 146 -13.50 -2.51 -13.81
CA ARG A 146 -14.40 -3.65 -13.55
C ARG A 146 -15.80 -3.17 -13.16
N ARG A 147 -15.92 -2.14 -12.33
CA ARG A 147 -17.22 -1.55 -11.94
C ARG A 147 -17.93 -0.92 -13.12
N ALA A 148 -17.22 -0.21 -14.00
CA ALA A 148 -17.76 0.31 -15.26
C ALA A 148 -18.31 -0.83 -16.14
N LYS A 149 -17.50 -1.86 -16.41
CA LYS A 149 -17.96 -3.03 -17.19
C LYS A 149 -19.17 -3.73 -16.59
N ALA A 150 -19.24 -3.82 -15.26
CA ALA A 150 -20.38 -4.40 -14.56
C ALA A 150 -21.65 -3.55 -14.70
N ARG A 151 -21.54 -2.21 -14.60
CA ARG A 151 -22.63 -1.26 -14.87
C ARG A 151 -23.16 -1.42 -16.30
N ASP A 152 -22.27 -1.43 -17.29
CA ASP A 152 -22.63 -1.58 -18.70
C ASP A 152 -23.32 -2.93 -18.95
N SER A 153 -22.79 -4.00 -18.37
CA SER A 153 -23.37 -5.34 -18.50
C SER A 153 -24.76 -5.42 -17.86
N ALA A 154 -24.96 -4.79 -16.71
CA ALA A 154 -26.26 -4.75 -16.03
C ALA A 154 -27.29 -3.92 -16.81
N TRP A 155 -26.89 -2.76 -17.34
CA TRP A 155 -27.74 -1.93 -18.18
C TRP A 155 -28.14 -2.65 -19.48
N ASN A 156 -27.19 -3.27 -20.16
CA ASN A 156 -27.45 -4.08 -21.36
C ASN A 156 -28.41 -5.24 -21.08
N ARG A 157 -28.33 -5.88 -19.92
CA ARG A 157 -29.30 -6.91 -19.51
C ARG A 157 -30.70 -6.33 -19.35
N LYS A 158 -30.84 -5.18 -18.68
CA LYS A 158 -32.13 -4.50 -18.52
C LYS A 158 -32.73 -4.13 -19.87
N LEU A 159 -31.93 -3.57 -20.77
CA LEU A 159 -32.35 -3.23 -22.13
C LEU A 159 -32.83 -4.46 -22.90
N ARG A 160 -32.10 -5.59 -22.81
CA ARG A 160 -32.49 -6.85 -23.46
C ARG A 160 -33.83 -7.38 -22.93
N VAL A 161 -34.04 -7.32 -21.61
CA VAL A 161 -35.31 -7.75 -21.00
C VAL A 161 -36.45 -6.86 -21.46
N ALA A 162 -36.25 -5.54 -21.47
CA ALA A 162 -37.26 -4.59 -21.94
C ALA A 162 -37.60 -4.81 -23.43
N GLN A 163 -36.59 -5.03 -24.28
CA GLN A 163 -36.78 -5.33 -25.70
C GLN A 163 -37.56 -6.64 -25.91
N ALA A 164 -37.19 -7.69 -25.18
CA ALA A 164 -37.90 -8.98 -25.27
C ALA A 164 -39.36 -8.89 -24.83
N GLU A 165 -39.66 -8.05 -23.83
CA GLU A 165 -41.04 -7.81 -23.39
C GLU A 165 -41.84 -7.03 -24.44
N LEU A 166 -41.24 -6.02 -25.05
CA LEU A 166 -41.85 -5.29 -26.15
C LEU A 166 -42.11 -6.21 -27.37
N ASP A 167 -41.20 -7.13 -27.69
CA ASP A 167 -41.39 -8.09 -28.77
C ASP A 167 -42.55 -9.07 -28.47
N ARG A 168 -42.75 -9.46 -27.19
CA ARG A 168 -43.92 -10.23 -26.76
C ARG A 168 -45.21 -9.43 -26.93
N MET A 169 -45.27 -8.20 -26.44
CA MET A 169 -46.45 -7.33 -26.58
C MET A 169 -46.81 -7.12 -28.06
N ARG A 170 -45.82 -6.97 -28.94
CA ARG A 170 -46.04 -6.89 -30.40
C ARG A 170 -46.61 -8.18 -30.97
N SER A 171 -46.15 -9.33 -30.51
CA SER A 171 -46.69 -10.64 -30.92
C SER A 171 -48.14 -10.81 -30.46
N ASP A 172 -48.47 -10.39 -29.23
CA ASP A 172 -49.84 -10.41 -28.72
C ASP A 172 -50.75 -9.47 -29.53
N ALA A 173 -50.26 -8.25 -29.85
CA ALA A 173 -51.01 -7.31 -30.70
C ALA A 173 -51.32 -7.90 -32.08
N GLN A 174 -50.38 -8.62 -32.69
CA GLN A 174 -50.58 -9.34 -33.95
C GLN A 174 -51.65 -10.43 -33.80
N PHE A 175 -51.58 -11.23 -32.72
CA PHE A 175 -52.57 -12.26 -32.43
C PHE A 175 -53.99 -11.68 -32.33
N PHE A 176 -54.18 -10.58 -31.58
CA PHE A 176 -55.49 -9.94 -31.48
C PHE A 176 -55.96 -9.36 -32.82
N ALA A 177 -55.06 -8.80 -33.63
CA ALA A 177 -55.40 -8.30 -34.97
C ALA A 177 -55.88 -9.43 -35.89
N GLU A 178 -55.22 -10.59 -35.87
CA GLU A 178 -55.63 -11.77 -36.63
C GLU A 178 -56.99 -12.31 -36.18
N GLN A 179 -57.24 -12.37 -34.86
CA GLN A 179 -58.52 -12.80 -34.30
C GLN A 179 -59.67 -11.87 -34.73
N ILE A 180 -59.45 -10.55 -34.68
CA ILE A 180 -60.42 -9.57 -35.15
C ILE A 180 -60.71 -9.78 -36.64
N ALA A 181 -59.67 -9.93 -37.47
CA ALA A 181 -59.83 -10.16 -38.90
C ALA A 181 -60.60 -11.46 -39.21
N GLN A 182 -60.33 -12.56 -38.49
CA GLN A 182 -61.06 -13.82 -38.64
C GLN A 182 -62.54 -13.68 -38.32
N ILE A 183 -62.90 -12.98 -37.24
CA ILE A 183 -64.30 -12.76 -36.87
C ILE A 183 -65.00 -11.86 -37.91
N GLU A 184 -64.31 -10.85 -38.44
CA GLU A 184 -64.84 -9.96 -39.48
C GLU A 184 -65.09 -10.68 -40.82
N GLN A 185 -64.22 -11.63 -41.20
CA GLN A 185 -64.32 -12.41 -42.44
C GLN A 185 -65.40 -13.52 -42.44
N ARG A 186 -66.02 -13.84 -41.30
CA ARG A 186 -67.08 -14.88 -41.22
C ARG A 186 -68.27 -14.57 -42.15
N ALA A 187 -68.80 -15.61 -42.80
CA ALA A 187 -69.95 -15.54 -43.71
C ALA A 187 -71.20 -14.93 -43.04
N ASN A 188 -72.00 -14.21 -43.83
CA ASN A 188 -73.13 -13.40 -43.34
C ASN A 188 -74.16 -14.19 -42.51
N TRP A 189 -74.41 -15.47 -42.83
CA TRP A 189 -75.36 -16.30 -42.08
C TRP A 189 -74.88 -16.68 -40.67
N LEU A 190 -73.56 -16.83 -40.46
CA LEU A 190 -72.95 -17.06 -39.14
C LEU A 190 -73.00 -15.80 -38.26
N ARG A 191 -73.10 -14.61 -38.87
CA ARG A 191 -73.22 -13.34 -38.14
C ARG A 191 -74.57 -13.18 -37.43
N ALA A 192 -75.61 -13.89 -37.88
CA ALA A 192 -76.95 -13.83 -37.30
C ALA A 192 -77.14 -14.75 -36.07
N ILE A 193 -76.22 -15.68 -35.80
CA ILE A 193 -76.38 -16.76 -34.81
C ILE A 193 -75.46 -16.57 -33.57
N LEU A 194 -74.28 -15.95 -33.74
CA LEU A 194 -73.32 -15.76 -32.64
C LEU A 194 -73.26 -14.30 -32.14
N PRO A 195 -73.01 -14.04 -30.85
CA PRO A 195 -72.86 -12.69 -30.29
C PRO A 195 -71.52 -12.05 -30.73
N ARG A 196 -71.50 -11.55 -31.97
CA ARG A 196 -70.34 -10.95 -32.64
C ARG A 196 -69.90 -9.64 -32.00
N ASP A 197 -70.82 -8.71 -31.80
CA ASP A 197 -70.43 -7.32 -31.50
C ASP A 197 -69.83 -7.17 -30.09
N ARG A 198 -70.28 -7.98 -29.12
CA ARG A 198 -69.68 -8.01 -27.77
C ARG A 198 -68.27 -8.61 -27.78
N GLN A 199 -68.05 -9.71 -28.51
CA GLN A 199 -66.74 -10.35 -28.61
C GLN A 199 -65.73 -9.46 -29.35
N LEU A 200 -66.18 -8.82 -30.43
CA LEU A 200 -65.35 -7.94 -31.25
C LEU A 200 -65.01 -6.64 -30.51
N ALA A 201 -65.95 -6.09 -29.72
CA ALA A 201 -65.68 -4.97 -28.83
C ALA A 201 -64.63 -5.30 -27.76
N ALA A 202 -64.76 -6.45 -27.09
CA ALA A 202 -63.79 -6.89 -26.08
C ALA A 202 -62.39 -7.12 -26.66
N LEU A 203 -62.28 -7.74 -27.84
CA LEU A 203 -60.99 -7.94 -28.51
C LEU A 203 -60.36 -6.62 -28.97
N ARG A 204 -61.17 -5.65 -29.42
CA ARG A 204 -60.69 -4.31 -29.79
C ARG A 204 -60.21 -3.52 -28.57
N GLU A 205 -60.89 -3.66 -27.43
CA GLU A 205 -60.47 -3.06 -26.16
C GLU A 205 -59.12 -3.62 -25.72
N GLN A 206 -58.97 -4.95 -25.68
CA GLN A 206 -57.70 -5.62 -25.38
C GLN A 206 -56.57 -5.23 -26.36
N ALA A 207 -56.87 -5.13 -27.66
CA ALA A 207 -55.90 -4.70 -28.66
C ALA A 207 -55.45 -3.24 -28.47
N ASN A 208 -56.35 -2.36 -28.02
CA ASN A 208 -56.01 -0.97 -27.71
C ASN A 208 -55.16 -0.88 -26.43
N GLU A 209 -55.50 -1.63 -25.38
CA GLU A 209 -54.71 -1.72 -24.14
C GLU A 209 -53.27 -2.15 -24.43
N ILE A 210 -53.09 -3.18 -25.27
CA ILE A 210 -51.75 -3.66 -25.66
C ILE A 210 -51.02 -2.62 -26.51
N ARG A 211 -51.72 -1.90 -27.39
CA ARG A 211 -51.10 -0.81 -28.18
C ARG A 211 -50.58 0.32 -27.30
N ASP A 212 -51.38 0.73 -26.31
CA ASP A 212 -50.98 1.76 -25.35
C ASP A 212 -49.80 1.27 -24.48
N ALA A 213 -49.80 -0.01 -24.10
CA ALA A 213 -48.68 -0.64 -23.40
C ALA A 213 -47.39 -0.68 -24.24
N ILE A 214 -47.49 -0.99 -25.55
CA ILE A 214 -46.35 -0.94 -26.48
C ILE A 214 -45.80 0.50 -26.55
N ALA A 215 -46.66 1.50 -26.72
CA ALA A 215 -46.22 2.90 -26.80
C ALA A 215 -45.51 3.35 -25.51
N SER A 216 -46.01 2.92 -24.35
CA SER A 216 -45.36 3.17 -23.06
C SER A 216 -44.00 2.46 -22.94
N ALA A 217 -43.91 1.20 -23.37
CA ALA A 217 -42.67 0.43 -23.37
C ALA A 217 -41.62 1.02 -24.33
N GLU A 218 -42.02 1.45 -25.52
CA GLU A 218 -41.15 2.15 -26.49
C GLU A 218 -40.59 3.44 -25.91
N ALA A 219 -41.44 4.25 -25.27
CA ALA A 219 -41.00 5.46 -24.58
C ALA A 219 -40.02 5.16 -23.43
N SER A 220 -40.26 4.09 -22.66
CA SER A 220 -39.37 3.65 -21.58
C SER A 220 -37.99 3.23 -22.10
N ILE A 221 -37.95 2.41 -23.16
CA ILE A 221 -36.70 1.99 -23.81
C ILE A 221 -35.95 3.19 -24.40
N SER A 222 -36.67 4.10 -25.05
CA SER A 222 -36.09 5.34 -25.58
C SER A 222 -35.45 6.18 -24.48
N ASN A 223 -36.11 6.33 -23.34
CA ASN A 223 -35.56 7.03 -22.17
C ASN A 223 -34.32 6.31 -21.61
N MET A 224 -34.31 4.97 -21.57
CA MET A 224 -33.15 4.19 -21.14
C MET A 224 -31.95 4.35 -22.07
N LEU A 225 -32.17 4.52 -23.38
CA LEU A 225 -31.13 4.78 -24.37
C LEU A 225 -30.62 6.23 -24.30
N ALA A 226 -31.51 7.18 -24.01
CA ALA A 226 -31.17 8.59 -23.85
C ALA A 226 -30.37 8.88 -22.56
N SER A 227 -30.48 8.02 -21.55
CA SER A 227 -29.73 8.10 -20.28
C SER A 227 -28.98 6.80 -19.97
N PRO A 228 -27.83 6.57 -20.63
CA PRO A 228 -26.93 5.47 -20.29
C PRO A 228 -26.39 5.60 -18.86
N PRO A 229 -25.93 4.52 -18.22
CA PRO A 229 -25.36 4.58 -16.89
C PRO A 229 -24.12 5.49 -16.86
N ASP A 230 -24.08 6.43 -15.93
CA ASP A 230 -22.92 7.31 -15.71
C ASP A 230 -21.66 6.50 -15.39
N GLY A 231 -20.56 6.82 -16.07
CA GLY A 231 -19.24 6.22 -15.93
C GLY A 231 -18.37 6.51 -17.14
N PRO A 232 -17.03 6.34 -17.06
CA PRO A 232 -16.19 6.40 -18.26
C PRO A 232 -16.73 5.35 -19.23
N GLN A 233 -17.32 5.79 -20.33
CA GLN A 233 -17.64 4.91 -21.44
C GLN A 233 -16.30 4.33 -21.86
N LEU A 234 -16.07 3.05 -21.53
CA LEU A 234 -14.98 2.30 -22.13
C LEU A 234 -15.31 2.27 -23.60
N GLY A 235 -14.78 3.26 -24.31
CA GLY A 235 -15.05 3.49 -25.71
C GLY A 235 -14.88 2.16 -26.43
N LYS A 236 -15.82 1.90 -27.33
CA LYS A 236 -15.51 1.16 -28.55
C LYS A 236 -14.37 1.92 -29.22
N GLU A 237 -13.14 1.75 -28.75
CA GLU A 237 -11.97 2.22 -29.47
C GLU A 237 -12.06 1.55 -30.83
N ALA A 238 -12.18 2.41 -31.83
CA ALA A 238 -12.24 2.04 -33.21
C ALA A 238 -11.12 1.05 -33.48
N SER A 239 -11.50 -0.11 -34.02
CA SER A 239 -10.63 -0.92 -34.85
C SER A 239 -10.27 -0.09 -36.09
N THR A 240 -9.49 0.97 -35.92
CA THR A 240 -8.80 1.64 -37.02
C THR A 240 -7.66 0.73 -37.41
N ASN A 241 -8.00 -0.07 -38.40
CA ASN A 241 -7.18 -0.88 -39.26
C ASN A 241 -5.94 -0.06 -39.72
N ASP A 242 -4.79 -0.27 -39.08
CA ASP A 242 -3.50 0.13 -39.65
C ASP A 242 -3.16 -0.90 -40.74
N GLY A 243 -3.59 -0.56 -41.95
CA GLY A 243 -3.25 -1.26 -43.17
C GLY A 243 -3.21 -0.27 -44.31
N HIS A 244 -2.08 0.41 -44.49
CA HIS A 244 -1.51 0.80 -45.78
C HIS A 244 -0.04 1.20 -45.62
#